data_AF-A0A924GX75-F1
#
_entry.id   AF-A0A924GX75-F1
#
_cell.length_a   1.000
_cell.length_b   1.000
_cell.length_c   1.000
_cell.angle_alpha   90.00
_cell.angle_beta   90.00
_cell.angle_gamma   90.00
#
_symmetry.space_group_name_H-M   'P 1'
#
loop_
_entity.id
_entity.type
_entity.pdbx_description
1 polymer ?
#
loop_
_entity_poly.entity_id
_entity_poly.type
_entity_poly.pdbx_seq_one_letter_code
_entity_poly.pdbx_strand_id
1 'polypeptide(L)'
;MTAPLIALTSYYNPFRGERRRRNYHVFRENLGVPLVTVEWSQDGCFDLTPGDADVLFQIGGGDLMWQKERLLNRGLAHIRAGCLAHDVAILDADVVFDAADWHQRVSAALAACPIVHCQSRVDYLPELPAHIRTRGELAGIAPERTVTSLSYAMSQGKPLFTRDPATAKAMAVNGVAPASGA
;
A
#
# COMPACT_ATOMS: atom_id res chain seq x y z
N MET A 1 -17.70 3.07 18.06
CA MET A 1 -16.62 2.31 18.73
C MET A 1 -15.33 2.63 17.99
N THR A 2 -14.28 3.04 18.68
CA THR A 2 -12.97 3.32 18.06
C THR A 2 -12.24 2.00 17.87
N ALA A 3 -11.82 1.70 16.65
CA ALA A 3 -11.02 0.51 16.37
C ALA A 3 -9.59 0.70 16.92
N PRO A 4 -8.90 -0.35 17.41
CA PRO A 4 -7.49 -0.23 17.80
C PRO A 4 -6.61 0.22 16.63
N LEU A 5 -6.79 -0.41 15.46
CA LEU A 5 -6.08 -0.12 14.22
C LEU A 5 -7.05 -0.13 13.04
N ILE A 6 -6.90 0.82 12.13
CA ILE A 6 -7.62 0.88 10.86
C ILE A 6 -6.65 0.94 9.69
N ALA A 7 -7.00 0.29 8.58
CA ALA A 7 -6.26 0.45 7.34
C ALA A 7 -6.75 1.68 6.58
N LEU A 8 -5.83 2.40 5.94
CA LEU A 8 -6.12 3.47 5.01
C LEU A 8 -5.45 3.17 3.67
N THR A 9 -6.24 3.20 2.60
CA THR A 9 -5.72 3.08 1.23
C THR A 9 -6.28 4.17 0.32
N SER A 10 -5.56 4.43 -0.77
CA SER A 10 -6.05 5.25 -1.87
C SER A 10 -6.27 4.35 -3.09
N TYR A 11 -7.43 4.49 -3.74
CA TYR A 11 -7.75 3.77 -4.96
C TYR A 11 -7.97 4.75 -6.11
N TYR A 12 -7.35 4.51 -7.25
CA TYR A 12 -7.58 5.26 -8.47
C TYR A 12 -7.27 4.37 -9.67
N ASN A 13 -8.19 4.37 -10.64
CA ASN A 13 -8.11 3.54 -11.83
C ASN A 13 -8.55 4.33 -13.09
N PRO A 14 -7.83 5.40 -13.44
CA PRO A 14 -8.24 6.32 -14.52
C PRO A 14 -8.41 5.62 -15.88
N PHE A 15 -7.73 4.50 -16.09
CA PHE A 15 -7.80 3.71 -17.33
C PHE A 15 -8.75 2.50 -17.23
N ARG A 16 -9.53 2.39 -16.14
CA ARG A 16 -10.53 1.33 -15.92
C ARG A 16 -9.98 -0.09 -16.11
N GLY A 17 -8.73 -0.30 -15.71
CA GLY A 17 -8.08 -1.60 -15.82
C GLY A 17 -8.68 -2.62 -14.86
N GLU A 18 -9.16 -3.75 -15.38
CA GLU A 18 -9.79 -4.79 -14.57
C GLU A 18 -8.86 -5.38 -13.51
N ARG A 19 -7.56 -5.49 -13.83
CA ARG A 19 -6.54 -6.00 -12.90
C ARG A 19 -6.47 -5.17 -11.62
N ARG A 20 -6.61 -3.85 -11.71
CA ARG A 20 -6.52 -2.96 -10.55
C ARG A 20 -7.72 -3.17 -9.61
N ARG A 21 -8.93 -3.24 -10.17
CA ARG A 21 -10.15 -3.56 -9.42
C ARG A 21 -10.07 -4.96 -8.79
N ARG A 22 -9.60 -5.96 -9.54
CA ARG A 22 -9.41 -7.32 -9.02
C ARG A 22 -8.44 -7.34 -7.83
N ASN A 23 -7.28 -6.69 -7.97
CA ASN A 23 -6.28 -6.63 -6.90
C ASN A 23 -6.85 -5.94 -5.65
N TYR A 24 -7.65 -4.89 -5.82
CA TYR A 24 -8.35 -4.25 -4.70
C TYR A 24 -9.25 -5.23 -3.95
N HIS A 25 -10.06 -6.02 -4.65
CA HIS A 25 -10.94 -6.99 -3.98
C HIS A 25 -10.14 -8.10 -3.28
N VAL A 26 -9.04 -8.58 -3.89
CA VAL A 26 -8.13 -9.54 -3.25
C VAL A 26 -7.50 -8.94 -1.99
N PHE A 27 -7.02 -7.70 -2.04
CA PHE A 27 -6.53 -6.96 -0.87
C PHE A 27 -7.62 -6.89 0.21
N ARG A 28 -8.83 -6.44 -0.14
CA ARG A 28 -9.94 -6.26 0.82
C ARG A 28 -10.31 -7.58 1.50
N GLU A 29 -10.43 -8.65 0.74
CA GLU A 29 -10.81 -9.99 1.23
C GLU A 29 -9.80 -10.57 2.22
N ASN A 30 -8.52 -10.21 2.10
CA ASN A 30 -7.44 -10.76 2.93
C ASN A 30 -6.94 -9.80 4.03
N LEU A 31 -7.49 -8.58 4.13
CA LEU A 31 -6.98 -7.52 4.99
C LEU A 31 -7.18 -7.80 6.50
N GLY A 32 -8.36 -8.26 6.89
CA GLY A 32 -8.67 -8.66 8.28
C GLY A 32 -8.87 -7.52 9.30
N VAL A 33 -8.89 -6.26 8.87
CA VAL A 33 -9.18 -5.08 9.70
C VAL A 33 -10.14 -4.11 8.99
N PRO A 34 -10.78 -3.17 9.70
CA PRO A 34 -11.58 -2.14 9.06
C PRO A 34 -10.75 -1.31 8.07
N LEU A 35 -11.37 -0.88 6.97
CA LEU A 35 -10.74 -0.19 5.86
C LEU A 35 -11.41 1.16 5.58
N VAL A 36 -10.58 2.19 5.53
CA VAL A 36 -10.89 3.46 4.87
C VAL A 36 -10.28 3.45 3.48
N THR A 37 -11.12 3.60 2.46
CA THR A 37 -10.67 3.76 1.07
C THR A 37 -11.02 5.16 0.59
N VAL A 38 -10.02 5.88 0.08
CA VAL A 38 -10.23 7.13 -0.66
C VAL A 38 -10.08 6.81 -2.14
N GLU A 39 -11.22 6.72 -2.81
CA GLU A 39 -11.31 6.57 -4.25
C GLU A 39 -11.30 7.92 -4.96
N TRP A 40 -10.59 7.97 -6.08
CA TRP A 40 -10.55 9.12 -6.97
C TRP A 40 -10.98 8.75 -8.38
N SER A 41 -11.78 9.61 -9.00
CA SER A 41 -12.04 9.59 -10.44
C SER A 41 -12.04 11.01 -11.02
N GLN A 42 -11.40 11.21 -12.17
CA GLN A 42 -11.41 12.51 -12.85
C GLN A 42 -12.82 12.92 -13.31
N ASP A 43 -13.57 11.96 -13.86
CA ASP A 43 -14.88 12.16 -14.48
C ASP A 43 -16.06 11.92 -13.51
N GLY A 44 -15.79 11.57 -12.26
CA GLY A 44 -16.80 11.21 -11.26
C GLY A 44 -17.43 9.82 -11.46
N CYS A 45 -16.97 9.04 -12.44
CA CYS A 45 -17.40 7.67 -12.64
C CYS A 45 -16.46 6.72 -11.89
N PHE A 46 -16.87 6.39 -10.66
CA PHE A 46 -16.15 5.55 -9.71
C PHE A 46 -16.27 4.04 -10.01
N ASP A 47 -15.25 3.27 -9.63
CA ASP A 47 -15.21 1.81 -9.79
C ASP A 47 -15.73 1.08 -8.55
N LEU A 48 -15.49 1.62 -7.35
CA LEU A 48 -15.84 0.97 -6.10
C LEU A 48 -17.27 1.31 -5.68
N THR A 49 -17.86 0.39 -4.93
CA THR A 49 -19.21 0.49 -4.39
C THR A 49 -19.18 0.59 -2.87
N PRO A 50 -20.27 1.03 -2.21
CA PRO A 50 -20.31 1.16 -0.75
C PRO A 50 -19.96 -0.11 0.04
N GLY A 51 -20.03 -1.30 -0.56
CA GLY A 51 -19.65 -2.57 0.08
C GLY A 51 -18.15 -2.89 0.04
N ASP A 52 -17.35 -2.13 -0.70
CA ASP A 52 -15.94 -2.43 -0.96
C ASP A 52 -14.98 -1.95 0.14
N ALA A 53 -15.46 -1.11 1.07
CA ALA A 53 -14.71 -0.64 2.24
C ALA A 53 -15.67 -0.37 3.41
N ASP A 54 -15.15 -0.36 4.64
CA ASP A 54 -15.94 0.02 5.81
C ASP A 54 -16.27 1.52 5.80
N VAL A 55 -15.37 2.33 5.23
CA VAL A 55 -15.59 3.75 4.94
C VAL A 55 -15.03 4.07 3.56
N LEU A 56 -15.90 4.48 2.64
CA LEU A 56 -15.53 4.84 1.27
C LEU A 56 -15.71 6.35 1.02
N PHE A 57 -14.64 7.02 0.61
CA PHE A 57 -14.66 8.41 0.14
C PHE A 57 -14.45 8.44 -1.36
N GLN A 58 -15.33 9.11 -2.07
CA GLN A 58 -15.24 9.28 -3.50
C GLN A 58 -15.01 10.75 -3.84
N ILE A 59 -13.89 11.02 -4.53
CA ILE A 59 -13.44 12.37 -4.86
C ILE A 59 -13.35 12.51 -6.38
N GLY A 60 -14.05 13.51 -6.92
CA GLY A 60 -14.05 13.86 -8.34
C GLY A 60 -13.00 14.93 -8.71
N GLY A 61 -12.65 15.00 -9.99
CA GLY A 61 -11.92 16.14 -10.58
C GLY A 61 -10.42 16.21 -10.26
N GLY A 62 -9.78 17.35 -10.53
CA GLY A 62 -8.34 17.54 -10.33
C GLY A 62 -7.45 16.94 -11.42
N ASP A 63 -6.14 16.88 -11.15
CA ASP A 63 -5.11 16.41 -12.09
C ASP A 63 -4.91 14.89 -12.06
N LEU A 64 -4.42 14.32 -13.16
CA LEU A 64 -4.17 12.87 -13.26
C LEU A 64 -3.00 12.38 -12.37
N MET A 65 -1.99 13.22 -12.16
CA MET A 65 -0.74 12.86 -11.48
C MET A 65 -0.76 13.26 -9.99
N TRP A 66 0.08 12.60 -9.18
CA TRP A 66 0.34 12.94 -7.77
C TRP A 66 -0.88 12.87 -6.82
N GLN A 67 -1.87 12.04 -7.15
CA GLN A 67 -3.07 11.92 -6.33
C GLN A 67 -2.85 11.14 -5.03
N LYS A 68 -1.94 10.16 -4.99
CA LYS A 68 -1.80 9.23 -3.85
C LYS A 68 -1.64 9.98 -2.51
N GLU A 69 -0.63 10.83 -2.36
CA GLU A 69 -0.36 11.56 -1.11
C GLU A 69 -1.51 12.49 -0.71
N ARG A 70 -2.18 13.11 -1.69
CA ARG A 70 -3.35 13.97 -1.44
C ARG A 70 -4.54 13.17 -0.93
N LEU A 71 -4.84 12.03 -1.55
CA LEU A 71 -5.93 11.14 -1.15
C LEU A 71 -5.68 10.58 0.25
N LEU A 72 -4.45 10.13 0.54
CA LEU A 72 -4.06 9.67 1.87
C LEU A 72 -4.25 10.76 2.94
N ASN A 73 -3.85 12.00 2.66
CA ASN A 73 -4.08 13.13 3.57
C ASN A 73 -5.58 13.39 3.84
N ARG A 74 -6.44 13.22 2.82
CA ARG A 74 -7.90 13.34 2.98
C ARG A 74 -8.45 12.22 3.87
N GLY A 75 -8.00 10.99 3.67
CA GLY A 75 -8.39 9.84 4.49
C GLY A 75 -7.94 10.00 5.95
N LEU A 76 -6.69 10.39 6.19
CA LEU A 76 -6.17 10.67 7.53
C LEU A 76 -6.95 11.78 8.25
N ALA A 77 -7.27 12.87 7.54
CA ALA A 77 -8.05 13.96 8.11
C ALA A 77 -9.45 13.47 8.55
N HIS A 78 -10.08 12.59 7.78
CA HIS A 78 -11.35 12.01 8.14
C HIS A 78 -11.25 11.06 9.34
N ILE A 79 -10.26 10.15 9.34
CA ILE A 79 -10.01 9.24 10.47
C ILE A 79 -9.85 10.02 11.77
N ARG A 80 -9.07 11.12 11.74
CA ARG A 80 -8.85 11.99 12.89
C ARG A 80 -10.12 12.72 13.31
N ALA A 81 -10.87 13.30 12.38
CA ALA A 81 -12.09 14.04 12.69
C ALA A 81 -13.20 13.13 13.28
N GLY A 82 -13.27 11.88 12.82
CA GLY A 82 -14.23 10.90 13.30
C GLY A 82 -13.77 10.08 14.51
N CYS A 83 -12.54 10.28 15.00
CA CYS A 83 -11.92 9.44 16.05
C CYS A 83 -12.05 7.93 15.74
N LEU A 84 -11.85 7.54 14.48
CA LEU A 84 -12.17 6.19 14.00
C LEU A 84 -11.21 5.14 14.55
N ALA A 85 -9.94 5.48 14.74
CA ALA A 85 -8.94 4.60 15.30
C ALA A 85 -7.82 5.36 16.03
N HIS A 86 -7.08 4.64 16.88
CA HIS A 86 -5.84 5.12 17.49
C HIS A 86 -4.67 4.96 16.51
N ASP A 87 -4.51 3.76 15.96
CA ASP A 87 -3.44 3.45 14.99
C ASP A 87 -3.99 3.44 13.56
N VAL A 88 -3.16 3.88 12.60
CA VAL A 88 -3.49 3.87 11.16
C VAL A 88 -2.40 3.15 10.38
N ALA A 89 -2.77 2.08 9.68
CA ALA A 89 -1.91 1.40 8.70
C ALA A 89 -2.18 1.95 7.30
N ILE A 90 -1.22 2.68 6.73
CA ILE A 90 -1.31 3.17 5.35
C ILE A 90 -0.79 2.08 4.40
N LEU A 91 -1.66 1.54 3.55
CA LEU A 91 -1.39 0.37 2.73
C LEU A 91 -1.74 0.63 1.25
N ASP A 92 -0.94 0.06 0.35
CA ASP A 92 -1.31 -0.03 -1.06
C ASP A 92 -2.45 -1.04 -1.25
N ALA A 93 -3.34 -0.77 -2.19
CA ALA A 93 -4.56 -1.56 -2.43
C ALA A 93 -4.33 -2.90 -3.15
N ASP A 94 -3.09 -3.39 -3.17
CA ASP A 94 -2.67 -4.62 -3.83
C ASP A 94 -1.72 -5.47 -2.97
N VAL A 95 -1.64 -5.18 -1.67
CA VAL A 95 -0.84 -5.96 -0.72
C VAL A 95 -1.65 -7.10 -0.10
N VAL A 96 -1.02 -8.23 0.16
CA VAL A 96 -1.60 -9.28 1.01
C VAL A 96 -0.55 -9.69 2.03
N PHE A 97 -0.90 -9.60 3.32
CA PHE A 97 -0.02 -10.04 4.39
C PHE A 97 -0.07 -11.55 4.53
N ASP A 98 1.10 -12.19 4.56
CA ASP A 98 1.27 -13.62 4.83
C ASP A 98 0.85 -13.99 6.28
N ALA A 99 1.12 -13.10 7.24
CA ALA A 99 0.68 -13.28 8.62
C ALA A 99 -0.77 -12.81 8.79
N ALA A 100 -1.68 -13.70 9.21
CA ALA A 100 -3.07 -13.36 9.52
C ALA A 100 -3.19 -12.34 10.68
N ASP A 101 -2.24 -12.40 11.61
CA ASP A 101 -2.14 -11.59 12.80
C ASP A 101 -1.23 -10.35 12.63
N TRP A 102 -1.02 -9.91 11.38
CA TRP A 102 -0.13 -8.77 11.08
C TRP A 102 -0.51 -7.50 11.85
N HIS A 103 -1.80 -7.24 12.01
CA HIS A 103 -2.32 -6.03 12.64
C HIS A 103 -2.03 -6.00 14.14
N GLN A 104 -2.14 -7.14 14.84
CA GLN A 104 -1.74 -7.24 16.25
C GLN A 104 -0.24 -6.99 16.42
N ARG A 105 0.59 -7.54 15.52
CA ARG A 105 2.04 -7.33 15.55
C ARG A 105 2.41 -5.87 15.32
N VAL A 106 1.73 -5.22 14.37
CA VAL A 106 1.93 -3.79 14.08
C VAL A 106 1.52 -2.93 15.28
N SER A 107 0.34 -3.14 15.86
CA SER A 107 -0.08 -2.38 17.06
C SER A 107 0.84 -2.61 18.26
N ALA A 108 1.33 -3.84 18.46
CA ALA A 108 2.31 -4.12 19.52
C ALA A 108 3.64 -3.36 19.29
N ALA A 109 4.10 -3.27 18.05
CA ALA A 109 5.29 -2.49 17.71
C ALA A 109 5.05 -0.98 17.85
N LEU A 110 3.84 -0.50 17.54
CA LEU A 110 3.47 0.91 17.69
C LEU A 110 3.50 1.39 19.15
N ALA A 111 3.29 0.49 20.12
CA ALA A 111 3.44 0.80 21.54
C ALA A 111 4.86 1.24 21.94
N ALA A 112 5.88 0.83 21.17
CA ALA A 112 7.28 1.20 21.39
C ALA A 112 7.82 2.21 20.38
N CYS A 113 7.20 2.35 19.20
CA CYS A 113 7.68 3.18 18.11
C CYS A 113 6.51 3.90 17.43
N PRO A 114 6.51 5.23 17.29
CA PRO A 114 5.36 5.97 16.74
C PRO A 114 5.10 5.71 15.26
N ILE A 115 6.07 5.15 14.54
CA ILE A 115 5.97 4.76 13.13
C ILE A 115 6.68 3.42 12.97
N VAL A 116 6.00 2.47 12.32
CA VAL A 116 6.53 1.13 12.05
C VAL A 116 6.30 0.75 10.60
N HIS A 117 7.17 -0.10 10.05
CA HIS A 117 6.86 -0.78 8.80
C HIS A 117 5.97 -1.99 9.11
N CYS A 118 4.88 -2.16 8.36
CA CYS A 118 4.00 -3.31 8.50
C CYS A 118 4.63 -4.64 8.04
N GLN A 119 5.85 -4.59 7.47
CA GLN A 119 6.53 -5.73 6.88
C GLN A 119 8.04 -5.65 7.07
N SER A 120 8.67 -6.82 7.13
CA SER A 120 10.13 -7.00 7.05
C SER A 120 10.60 -7.42 5.65
N ARG A 121 9.72 -8.06 4.88
CA ARG A 121 9.94 -8.53 3.52
C ARG A 121 8.67 -8.33 2.67
N VAL A 122 8.87 -8.05 1.38
CA VAL A 122 7.82 -8.02 0.35
C VAL A 122 8.22 -8.98 -0.75
N ASP A 123 7.28 -9.84 -1.14
CA ASP A 123 7.39 -10.78 -2.23
C ASP A 123 6.51 -10.25 -3.39
N TYR A 124 7.13 -9.84 -4.49
CA TYR A 124 6.45 -9.42 -5.71
C TYR A 124 6.07 -10.65 -6.50
N LEU A 125 4.77 -10.90 -6.62
CA LEU A 125 4.23 -12.03 -7.35
C LEU A 125 4.11 -11.70 -8.85
N PRO A 126 4.21 -12.72 -9.72
CA PRO A 126 3.95 -12.57 -11.15
C PRO A 126 2.49 -12.20 -11.41
N GLU A 127 2.14 -11.94 -12.67
CA GLU A 127 0.73 -11.83 -13.04
C GLU A 127 -0.02 -13.13 -12.73
N LEU A 128 -1.06 -13.03 -11.91
CA LEU A 128 -1.82 -14.18 -11.44
C LEU A 128 -3.12 -14.39 -12.22
N PRO A 129 -3.51 -15.65 -12.46
CA PRO A 129 -4.86 -15.99 -12.92
C PRO A 129 -5.93 -15.42 -11.98
N ALA A 130 -7.08 -15.03 -12.53
CA ALA A 130 -8.14 -14.35 -11.78
C ALA A 130 -8.76 -15.18 -10.63
N HIS A 131 -8.61 -16.50 -10.65
CA HIS A 131 -9.14 -17.39 -9.62
C HIS A 131 -8.27 -17.47 -8.36
N ILE A 132 -7.00 -17.06 -8.43
CA ILE A 132 -6.09 -17.03 -7.29
C ILE A 132 -6.39 -15.78 -6.46
N ARG A 133 -6.93 -15.97 -5.25
CA ARG A 133 -7.46 -14.84 -4.45
C ARG A 133 -7.12 -14.92 -2.98
N THR A 134 -6.91 -16.11 -2.43
CA THR A 134 -6.71 -16.28 -0.99
C THR A 134 -5.23 -16.17 -0.62
N ARG A 135 -4.97 -15.73 0.61
CA ARG A 135 -3.61 -15.73 1.19
C ARG A 135 -2.89 -17.07 1.01
N GLY A 136 -3.58 -18.20 1.23
CA GLY A 136 -2.99 -19.53 1.12
C GLY A 136 -2.56 -19.88 -0.31
N GLU A 137 -3.39 -19.53 -1.30
CA GLU A 137 -3.02 -19.72 -2.72
C GLU A 137 -1.85 -18.81 -3.11
N LEU A 138 -1.89 -17.55 -2.69
CA LEU A 138 -0.83 -16.56 -2.95
C LEU A 138 0.52 -16.99 -2.37
N ALA A 139 0.53 -17.53 -1.15
CA ALA A 139 1.74 -18.03 -0.49
C ALA A 139 2.38 -19.23 -1.20
N GLY A 140 1.60 -19.96 -2.00
CA GLY A 140 2.09 -21.07 -2.83
C GLY A 140 2.78 -20.64 -4.12
N ILE A 141 2.74 -19.35 -4.47
CA ILE A 141 3.32 -18.83 -5.72
C ILE A 141 4.77 -18.39 -5.48
N ALA A 142 5.68 -18.85 -6.34
CA ALA A 142 7.06 -18.38 -6.32
C ALA A 142 7.12 -16.89 -6.72
N PRO A 143 7.78 -16.02 -5.92
CA PRO A 143 7.89 -14.61 -6.24
C PRO A 143 8.88 -14.37 -7.39
N GLU A 144 8.58 -13.37 -8.23
CA GLU A 144 9.52 -12.86 -9.23
C GLU A 144 10.67 -12.09 -8.57
N ARG A 145 10.38 -11.43 -7.45
CA ARG A 145 11.34 -10.63 -6.71
C ARG A 145 10.98 -10.56 -5.24
N THR A 146 11.99 -10.70 -4.38
CA THR A 146 11.87 -10.50 -2.95
C THR A 146 12.70 -9.29 -2.53
N VAL A 147 12.11 -8.38 -1.75
CA VAL A 147 12.77 -7.18 -1.23
C VAL A 147 12.59 -7.11 0.28
N THR A 148 13.67 -6.84 1.01
CA THR A 148 13.60 -6.57 2.45
C THR A 148 13.26 -5.12 2.71
N SER A 149 12.43 -4.87 3.72
CA SER A 149 12.15 -3.50 4.17
C SER A 149 13.40 -2.82 4.69
N LEU A 150 13.44 -1.50 4.55
CA LEU A 150 14.59 -0.70 4.96
C LEU A 150 14.89 -0.82 6.45
N SER A 151 13.84 -0.67 7.27
CA SER A 151 13.94 -0.81 8.72
C SER A 151 14.42 -2.20 9.14
N TYR A 152 13.96 -3.24 8.45
CA TYR A 152 14.43 -4.59 8.69
C TYR A 152 15.91 -4.75 8.31
N ALA A 153 16.32 -4.31 7.12
CA ALA A 153 17.72 -4.36 6.71
C ALA A 153 18.64 -3.63 7.72
N MET A 154 18.24 -2.43 8.15
CA MET A 154 18.97 -1.66 9.16
C MET A 154 19.03 -2.38 10.53
N SER A 155 17.94 -3.02 10.95
CA SER A 155 17.91 -3.81 12.20
C SER A 155 18.88 -4.99 12.18
N GLN A 156 19.21 -5.50 10.98
CA GLN A 156 20.19 -6.56 10.77
C GLN A 156 21.62 -6.03 10.59
N GLY A 157 21.86 -4.74 10.87
CA GLY A 157 23.17 -4.11 10.71
C GLY A 157 23.62 -3.92 9.25
N LYS A 158 22.71 -4.09 8.27
CA LYS A 158 23.05 -3.83 6.86
C LYS A 158 23.17 -2.32 6.63
N PRO A 159 24.18 -1.86 5.89
CA PRO A 159 24.32 -0.45 5.57
C PRO A 159 23.17 0.00 4.66
N LEU A 160 22.63 1.19 4.95
CA LEU A 160 21.53 1.81 4.18
C LEU A 160 21.94 2.09 2.72
N PHE A 161 23.18 2.52 2.54
CA PHE A 161 23.77 2.81 1.23
C PHE A 161 24.90 1.85 0.98
N THR A 162 24.96 1.29 -0.21
CA THR A 162 26.15 0.56 -0.64
C THR A 162 27.35 1.51 -0.64
N ARG A 163 28.46 1.05 -0.08
CA ARG A 163 29.77 1.71 -0.25
C ARG A 163 30.56 1.10 -1.40
N ASP A 164 30.05 0.04 -2.02
CA ASP A 164 30.66 -0.58 -3.19
C ASP A 164 30.40 0.31 -4.42
N PRO A 165 31.46 0.92 -5.01
CA PRO A 165 31.32 1.78 -6.16
C PRO A 165 30.75 1.06 -7.39
N ALA A 166 30.96 -0.25 -7.52
CA ALA A 166 30.43 -1.03 -8.63
C ALA A 166 28.90 -1.16 -8.54
N THR A 167 28.38 -1.53 -7.37
CA THR A 167 26.93 -1.54 -7.10
C THR A 167 26.32 -0.14 -7.25
N ALA A 168 26.96 0.90 -6.71
CA ALA A 168 26.48 2.28 -6.86
C ALA A 168 26.39 2.71 -8.33
N LYS A 169 27.39 2.36 -9.14
CA LYS A 169 27.42 2.65 -10.59
C LYS A 169 26.40 1.83 -11.39
N ALA A 170 26.12 0.60 -10.97
CA ALA A 170 25.08 -0.24 -11.58
C ALA A 170 23.65 0.25 -11.24
N MET A 171 23.46 0.80 -10.04
CA MET A 171 22.19 1.39 -9.58
C MET A 171 21.99 2.85 -10.02
N ALA A 172 23.05 3.52 -10.48
CA ALA A 172 22.94 4.84 -11.07
C ALA A 172 22.07 4.75 -12.34
N VAL A 173 21.06 5.61 -12.44
CA VAL A 173 20.25 5.74 -13.65
C VAL A 173 21.15 6.29 -14.75
N ASN A 174 21.69 5.40 -15.58
CA ASN A 174 22.44 5.78 -16.76
C ASN A 174 21.45 6.23 -17.84
N GLY A 175 21.59 7.47 -18.34
CA GLY A 175 20.92 7.91 -19.57
C GLY A 175 19.83 8.97 -19.47
N VAL A 176 19.63 9.63 -18.32
CA VAL A 176 18.85 10.88 -18.31
C VAL A 176 19.82 12.04 -18.55
N ALA A 177 19.89 12.53 -19.79
CA ALA A 177 20.51 13.83 -20.04
C ALA A 177 19.83 14.86 -19.14
N PRO A 178 20.57 15.78 -18.49
CA PRO A 178 19.93 16.86 -17.76
C PRO A 178 18.94 17.53 -18.70
N ALA A 179 17.67 17.65 -18.26
CA ALA A 179 16.69 18.41 -19.02
C ALA A 179 17.30 19.79 -19.24
N SER A 180 17.61 20.11 -20.50
CA SER A 180 17.96 21.47 -20.89
C SER A 180 16.72 22.30 -20.60
N GLY A 181 16.73 23.01 -19.48
CA GLY A 181 15.69 23.99 -19.17
C GLY A 181 15.64 25.02 -20.29
N ALA A 182 14.50 25.07 -20.97
CA ALA A 182 14.07 26.16 -21.83
C ALA A 182 12.73 26.66 -21.29
#